data_AF-A0A7C4SRU3-F1
#
_entry.id   AF-A0A7C4SRU3-F1
#
_cell.length_a   1.000
_cell.length_b   1.000
_cell.length_c   1.000
_cell.angle_alpha   90.00
_cell.angle_beta   90.00
_cell.angle_gamma   90.00
#
_symmetry.space_group_name_H-M   'P 1'
#
loop_
_entity.id
_entity.type
_entity.pdbx_description
1 polymer ?
#
loop_
_entity_poly.entity_id
_entity_poly.type
_entity_poly.pdbx_seq_one_letter_code
_entity_poly.pdbx_strand_id
1 'polypeptide(L)'
;MGHIEVEVGIGDLDGEKLTKVKALVDTGATFTVIPESIVKELNLTLTGEKVRVSTAKGYGELDFTHVILEIDGKRRIMPVLVSRDIDRVLLGVITLEAMQLRVNPITGKLEEYAVLLY
;
A
#
# COMPACT_ATOMS: atom_id res chain seq x y z
N MET A 1 14.63 -4.60 -15.47
CA MET A 1 14.62 -5.14 -14.09
C MET A 1 13.28 -5.81 -13.86
N GLY A 2 13.25 -6.94 -13.16
CA GLY A 2 12.01 -7.62 -12.81
C GLY A 2 11.17 -6.80 -11.83
N HIS A 3 9.91 -7.19 -11.65
CA HIS A 3 9.04 -6.64 -10.63
C HIS A 3 9.42 -7.19 -9.25
N ILE A 4 9.36 -6.35 -8.22
CA ILE A 4 9.59 -6.76 -6.83
C ILE A 4 8.22 -6.97 -6.19
N GLU A 5 8.00 -8.17 -5.65
CA GLU A 5 6.82 -8.48 -4.86
C GLU A 5 7.22 -8.78 -3.42
N VAL A 6 6.43 -8.32 -2.47
CA VAL A 6 6.61 -8.58 -1.04
C VAL A 6 5.31 -9.06 -0.42
N GLU A 7 5.40 -9.95 0.58
CA GLU A 7 4.24 -10.32 1.39
C GLU A 7 3.92 -9.15 2.32
N VAL A 8 2.67 -8.70 2.31
CA VAL A 8 2.16 -7.65 3.20
C VAL A 8 0.91 -8.16 3.91
N GLY A 9 0.82 -7.90 5.21
CA GLY A 9 -0.42 -8.02 5.95
C GLY A 9 -1.24 -6.74 5.81
N ILE A 10 -2.54 -6.87 5.54
CA ILE A 10 -3.49 -5.76 5.49
C ILE A 10 -4.61 -6.08 6.47
N GLY A 11 -4.87 -5.17 7.41
CA GLY A 11 -5.86 -5.37 8.45
C GLY A 11 -6.77 -4.17 8.65
N ASP A 12 -7.88 -4.42 9.36
CA ASP A 12 -8.75 -3.37 9.86
C ASP A 12 -8.05 -2.53 10.94
N LEU A 13 -8.65 -1.39 11.30
CA LEU A 13 -8.06 -0.47 12.28
C LEU A 13 -8.16 -0.99 13.72
N ASP A 14 -9.08 -1.91 13.99
CA ASP A 14 -9.18 -2.61 15.27
C ASP A 14 -8.10 -3.69 15.40
N GLY A 15 -7.51 -4.13 14.28
CA GLY A 15 -6.43 -5.11 14.22
C GLY A 15 -6.88 -6.54 14.50
N GLU A 16 -8.20 -6.79 14.48
CA GLU A 16 -8.81 -8.12 14.67
C GLU A 16 -8.75 -8.95 13.40
N LYS A 17 -8.79 -8.30 12.24
CA LYS A 17 -8.73 -8.97 10.93
C LYS A 17 -7.43 -8.61 10.22
N LEU A 18 -6.82 -9.62 9.62
CA LEU A 18 -5.61 -9.48 8.83
C LEU A 18 -5.66 -10.47 7.67
N THR A 19 -5.43 -9.97 6.46
CA THR A 19 -5.21 -10.80 5.27
C THR A 19 -3.80 -10.60 4.77
N LYS A 20 -3.15 -11.68 4.34
CA LYS A 20 -1.79 -11.66 3.80
C LYS A 20 -1.85 -11.75 2.28
N VAL A 21 -1.23 -10.80 1.61
CA VAL A 21 -1.24 -10.70 0.15
C VAL A 21 0.14 -10.40 -0.39
N LYS A 22 0.41 -10.81 -1.64
CA LYS A 22 1.57 -10.32 -2.37
C LYS A 22 1.27 -8.94 -2.93
N ALA A 23 2.08 -7.96 -2.55
CA ALA A 23 2.02 -6.60 -3.09
C ALA A 23 3.16 -6.36 -4.06
N LEU A 24 2.83 -5.75 -5.20
CA LEU A 24 3.82 -5.24 -6.15
C LEU A 24 4.39 -3.94 -5.61
N VAL A 25 5.71 -3.86 -5.44
CA VAL A 25 6.36 -2.60 -5.08
C VAL A 25 6.32 -1.66 -6.28
N ASP A 26 5.65 -0.51 -6.12
CA ASP A 26 5.46 0.47 -7.18
C ASP A 26 5.88 1.86 -6.70
N THR A 27 7.15 2.21 -6.98
CA THR A 27 7.69 3.54 -6.68
C THR A 27 7.09 4.66 -7.56
N GLY A 28 6.27 4.31 -8.56
CA GLY A 28 5.47 5.26 -9.34
C GLY A 28 4.13 5.61 -8.70
N ALA A 29 3.70 4.85 -7.68
CA ALA A 29 2.46 5.11 -6.94
C ALA A 29 2.76 5.93 -5.66
N THR A 30 2.03 7.04 -5.48
CA THR A 30 2.14 7.88 -4.26
C THR A 30 1.64 7.13 -3.02
N PHE A 31 0.38 6.69 -3.07
CA PHE A 31 -0.27 5.91 -2.03
C PHE A 31 -0.21 4.42 -2.36
N THR A 32 -0.27 3.58 -1.32
CA THR A 32 -0.57 2.17 -1.53
C THR A 32 -2.01 2.03 -2.05
N VAL A 33 -2.18 1.26 -3.12
CA VAL A 33 -3.49 0.99 -3.72
C VAL A 33 -3.90 -0.43 -3.39
N ILE A 34 -5.09 -0.60 -2.82
CA ILE A 34 -5.67 -1.91 -2.53
C ILE A 34 -6.89 -2.18 -3.43
N PRO A 35 -7.12 -3.43 -3.84
CA PRO A 35 -8.36 -3.81 -4.53
C PRO A 35 -9.60 -3.68 -3.64
N GLU A 36 -10.74 -3.35 -4.24
CA GLU A 36 -12.04 -3.33 -3.55
C GLU A 36 -12.40 -4.69 -2.90
N SER A 37 -11.85 -5.81 -3.40
CA SER A 37 -12.04 -7.12 -2.79
C SER A 37 -11.51 -7.18 -1.35
N ILE A 38 -10.37 -6.55 -1.06
CA ILE A 38 -9.77 -6.52 0.29
C ILE A 38 -10.64 -5.71 1.25
N VAL A 39 -11.22 -4.60 0.76
CA VAL A 39 -12.19 -3.80 1.51
C VAL A 39 -13.39 -4.64 1.92
N LYS A 40 -13.93 -5.44 1.00
CA LYS A 40 -15.06 -6.32 1.26
C LYS A 40 -14.70 -7.48 2.20
N GLU A 41 -13.55 -8.11 2.00
CA GLU A 41 -13.06 -9.23 2.81
C GLU A 41 -12.88 -8.83 4.27
N LEU A 42 -12.22 -7.69 4.52
CA LEU A 42 -11.95 -7.21 5.87
C LEU A 42 -13.10 -6.38 6.44
N ASN A 43 -14.12 -6.05 5.63
CA ASN A 43 -15.19 -5.11 5.98
C ASN A 43 -14.62 -3.74 6.43
N LEU A 44 -13.67 -3.21 5.66
CA LEU A 44 -13.03 -1.92 5.97
C LEU A 44 -14.04 -0.78 5.87
N THR A 45 -13.96 0.14 6.84
CA THR A 45 -14.75 1.37 6.80
C THR A 45 -14.07 2.35 5.86
N LEU A 46 -14.80 2.84 4.85
CA LEU A 46 -14.32 3.93 3.99
C LEU A 46 -14.57 5.27 4.67
N THR A 47 -13.67 6.24 4.51
CA THR A 47 -13.85 7.58 5.11
C THR A 47 -14.91 8.41 4.40
N GLY A 48 -15.31 8.00 3.19
CA GLY A 48 -16.14 8.79 2.27
C GLY A 48 -15.36 9.87 1.51
N GLU A 49 -14.08 10.04 1.81
CA GLU A 49 -13.18 10.92 1.08
C GLU A 49 -12.76 10.30 -0.25
N LYS A 50 -12.70 11.12 -1.29
CA LYS A 50 -12.15 10.76 -2.59
C LYS A 50 -10.93 11.58 -2.90
N VAL A 51 -9.90 10.92 -3.42
CA VAL A 51 -8.66 11.55 -3.84
C VAL A 51 -8.58 11.54 -5.36
N ARG A 52 -8.37 12.72 -5.95
CA ARG A 52 -8.07 12.85 -7.37
C ARG A 52 -6.68 12.28 -7.65
N VAL A 53 -6.61 11.34 -8.58
CA VAL A 53 -5.37 10.67 -8.98
C VAL A 53 -5.02 10.96 -10.43
N SER A 54 -3.72 10.97 -10.73
CA SER A 54 -3.19 10.96 -12.08
C SER A 54 -2.68 9.56 -12.40
N THR A 55 -3.10 9.01 -13.54
CA THR A 55 -2.74 7.65 -13.98
C THR A 55 -2.18 7.72 -15.40
N ALA A 56 -1.60 6.62 -15.88
CA ALA A 56 -1.18 6.49 -17.27
C ALA A 56 -2.34 6.65 -18.28
N LYS A 57 -3.60 6.47 -17.86
CA LYS A 57 -4.80 6.63 -18.70
C LYS A 57 -5.42 8.04 -18.59
N GLY A 58 -4.88 8.91 -17.76
CA GLY A 58 -5.44 10.22 -17.44
C GLY A 58 -5.87 10.33 -15.97
N TYR A 59 -6.75 11.29 -15.69
CA TYR A 59 -7.21 11.57 -14.33
C TYR A 59 -8.37 10.67 -13.90
N GLY A 60 -8.43 10.37 -12.60
CA GLY A 60 -9.54 9.65 -11.97
C GLY A 60 -9.72 10.05 -10.51
N GLU A 61 -10.63 9.37 -9.81
CA GLU A 61 -10.86 9.52 -8.38
C GLU A 61 -10.92 8.13 -7.73
N LEU A 62 -10.23 7.96 -6.62
CA LEU A 62 -10.25 6.72 -5.82
C LEU A 62 -10.72 7.03 -4.40
N ASP A 63 -11.42 6.08 -3.78
CA ASP A 63 -11.82 6.21 -2.38
C ASP A 63 -10.58 6.12 -1.48
N PHE A 64 -10.55 6.92 -0.43
CA PHE A 64 -9.48 6.99 0.55
C PHE A 64 -9.89 6.29 1.84
N THR A 65 -8.96 5.56 2.44
CA THR A 65 -9.16 5.00 3.79
C THR A 65 -7.83 4.74 4.49
N HIS A 66 -7.89 4.27 5.73
CA HIS A 66 -6.74 3.82 6.50
C HIS A 66 -6.85 2.34 6.81
N VAL A 67 -5.71 1.65 6.80
CA VAL A 67 -5.59 0.24 7.16
C VAL A 67 -4.37 0.04 8.05
N ILE A 68 -4.34 -1.04 8.81
CA ILE A 68 -3.08 -1.52 9.38
C ILE A 68 -2.32 -2.26 8.28
N LEU A 69 -1.13 -1.80 7.95
CA LEU A 69 -0.18 -2.55 7.13
C LEU A 69 0.87 -3.22 8.01
N GLU A 70 1.22 -4.46 7.67
CA GLU A 70 2.29 -5.24 8.29
C GLU A 70 3.30 -5.69 7.24
N ILE A 71 4.57 -5.33 7.43
CA ILE A 71 5.68 -5.76 6.57
C ILE A 71 6.85 -6.12 7.47
N ASP A 72 7.42 -7.32 7.29
CA ASP A 72 8.55 -7.82 8.10
C ASP A 72 8.34 -7.65 9.63
N GLY A 73 7.11 -7.89 10.10
CA GLY A 73 6.72 -7.77 11.51
C GLY A 73 6.51 -6.33 12.01
N LYS A 74 6.72 -5.30 11.18
CA LYS A 74 6.43 -3.91 11.52
C LYS A 74 5.00 -3.56 11.12
N ARG A 75 4.20 -3.13 12.10
CA ARG A 75 2.81 -2.69 11.90
C ARG A 75 2.69 -1.18 11.95
N ARG A 76 1.99 -0.56 11.00
CA ARG A 76 1.65 0.87 10.99
C ARG A 76 0.26 1.09 10.42
N ILE A 77 -0.45 2.10 10.92
CA ILE A 77 -1.65 2.62 10.28
C ILE A 77 -1.21 3.45 9.08
N MET A 78 -1.67 3.09 7.89
CA MET A 78 -1.26 3.73 6.65
C MET A 78 -2.49 4.20 5.86
N PRO A 79 -2.42 5.38 5.21
CA PRO A 79 -3.41 5.79 4.24
C PRO A 79 -3.26 4.95 2.96
N VAL A 80 -4.39 4.52 2.41
CA VAL A 80 -4.48 3.74 1.18
C VAL A 80 -5.59 4.26 0.28
N LEU A 81 -5.45 3.99 -1.02
CA LEU A 81 -6.50 4.22 -2.01
C LEU A 81 -7.15 2.89 -2.40
N VAL A 82 -8.46 2.90 -2.62
CA VAL A 82 -9.23 1.74 -3.03
C VAL A 82 -9.48 1.82 -4.52
N SER A 83 -9.09 0.77 -5.26
CA SER A 83 -9.32 0.67 -6.69
C SER A 83 -10.30 -0.45 -7.04
N ARG A 84 -11.19 -0.17 -8.00
CA ARG A 84 -12.06 -1.17 -8.63
C ARG A 84 -11.46 -1.77 -9.90
N ASP A 85 -10.46 -1.11 -10.48
CA ASP A 85 -9.85 -1.49 -11.75
C ASP A 85 -8.54 -2.29 -11.58
N ILE A 86 -7.89 -2.15 -10.42
CA ILE A 86 -6.63 -2.84 -10.09
C ILE A 86 -6.93 -3.99 -9.15
N ASP A 87 -6.58 -5.21 -9.58
CA ASP A 87 -6.89 -6.47 -8.89
C ASP A 87 -5.79 -6.96 -7.93
N ARG A 88 -4.70 -6.19 -7.81
CA ARG A 88 -3.56 -6.47 -6.95
C ARG A 88 -3.21 -5.27 -6.08
N VAL A 89 -2.47 -5.52 -5.01
CA VAL A 89 -1.94 -4.45 -4.16
C VAL A 89 -0.72 -3.81 -4.82
N LEU A 90 -0.73 -2.48 -4.94
CA LEU A 90 0.43 -1.69 -5.33
C LEU A 90 0.97 -1.00 -4.08
N LEU A 91 2.17 -1.33 -3.66
CA LEU A 91 2.83 -0.75 -2.49
C LEU A 91 3.51 0.56 -2.89
N GLY A 92 2.91 1.68 -2.46
CA GLY A 92 3.33 3.03 -2.86
C GLY A 92 4.38 3.65 -1.93
N VAL A 93 4.95 4.78 -2.37
CA VAL A 93 6.09 5.43 -1.71
C VAL A 93 5.80 5.90 -0.29
N ILE A 94 4.58 6.39 0.02
CA ILE A 94 4.22 6.81 1.39
C ILE A 94 4.36 5.63 2.36
N THR A 95 3.94 4.43 1.95
CA THR A 95 4.09 3.23 2.79
C THR A 95 5.55 2.84 2.92
N LEU A 96 6.31 2.85 1.82
CA LEU A 96 7.75 2.53 1.85
C LEU A 96 8.51 3.46 2.81
N GLU A 97 8.32 4.76 2.69
CA GLU A 97 9.00 5.75 3.54
C GLU A 97 8.57 5.64 5.00
N ALA A 98 7.26 5.53 5.26
CA ALA A 98 6.77 5.36 6.62
C ALA A 98 7.32 4.07 7.23
N MET A 99 7.43 2.98 6.48
CA MET A 99 7.99 1.72 6.96
C MET A 99 9.52 1.69 7.00
N GLN A 100 10.20 2.76 6.57
CA GLN A 100 11.66 2.88 6.51
C GLN A 100 12.27 1.88 5.53
N LEU A 101 11.57 1.62 4.42
CA LEU A 101 11.95 0.67 3.39
C LEU A 101 12.30 1.40 2.09
N ARG A 102 13.32 0.91 1.40
CA ARG A 102 13.67 1.35 0.04
C ARG A 102 13.89 0.15 -0.87
N VAL A 103 13.68 0.35 -2.16
CA VAL A 103 14.01 -0.64 -3.17
C VAL A 103 15.52 -0.66 -3.39
N ASN A 104 16.13 -1.83 -3.25
CA ASN A 104 17.49 -2.07 -3.70
C ASN A 104 17.46 -2.57 -5.15
N PRO A 105 17.89 -1.75 -6.14
CA PRO A 105 17.81 -2.11 -7.55
C PRO A 105 18.82 -3.19 -7.97
N ILE A 106 19.87 -3.40 -7.17
CA ILE A 106 20.91 -4.40 -7.44
C ILE A 106 20.43 -5.79 -7.01
N THR A 107 19.83 -5.88 -5.82
CA THR A 107 19.36 -7.16 -5.26
C THR A 107 17.91 -7.49 -5.61
N GLY A 108 17.11 -6.51 -6.04
CA GLY A 108 15.70 -6.68 -6.32
C GLY A 108 14.86 -6.95 -5.06
N LYS A 109 15.28 -6.39 -3.91
CA LYS A 109 14.61 -6.58 -2.61
C LYS A 109 14.33 -5.24 -1.94
N LEU A 110 13.41 -5.24 -0.97
CA LEU A 110 13.30 -4.14 -0.02
C LEU A 110 14.43 -4.25 1.02
N GLU A 111 14.96 -3.10 1.41
CA GLU A 111 15.93 -2.99 2.51
C GLU A 111 15.56 -1.82 3.43
N GLU A 112 15.91 -1.96 4.70
CA GLU A 112 15.70 -0.90 5.66
C GLU A 112 16.69 0.25 5.43
N TYR A 113 16.26 1.47 5.69
CA TYR A 113 17.13 2.64 5.69
C TYR A 113 16.85 3.55 6.88
N ALA A 114 17.87 4.27 7.34
CA ALA A 114 17.70 5.28 8.36
C ALA A 114 16.95 6.48 7.77
N VAL A 115 15.82 6.86 8.38
CA VAL A 115 15.06 8.05 7.99
C VAL A 115 15.90 9.31 8.20
N LEU A 116 15.74 10.27 7.29
CA LEU A 116 16.45 11.54 7.37
C LEU A 116 15.76 12.47 8.37
N LEU A 117 16.56 13.10 9.22
CA LEU A 117 16.19 14.24 10.04
C LEU A 117 17.16 15.36 9.70
N TYR A 118 16.70 16.43 9.05
CA TYR A 118 17.49 17.60 8.70
C TYR A 118 16.79 18.89 9.12
#